data_AF-A0A7W0GBC6-F1
#
_entry.id   AF-A0A7W0GBC6-F1
#
_cell.length_a   1.000
_cell.length_b   1.000
_cell.length_c   1.000
_cell.angle_alpha   90.00
_cell.angle_beta   90.00
_cell.angle_gamma   90.00
#
_symmetry.space_group_name_H-M   'P 1'
#
loop_
_entity.id
_entity.type
_entity.pdbx_description
1 polymer ?
#
loop_
_entity_poly.entity_id
_entity_poly.type
_entity_poly.pdbx_seq_one_letter_code
_entity_poly.pdbx_strand_id
1 'polypeptide(L)'
;RERIAERFSDRFVDVRLFLPYEDGGRLAELYELGAPIDEREDGEEGVLVRARLPQREVRRFARYLVAQSAGAPSGDSAVEGL
;
A
#
# COMPACT_ATOMS: atom_id res chain seq x y z
N ARG A 1 -17.08 -10.78 12.58
CA ARG A 1 -17.11 -11.80 11.51
C ARG A 1 -15.68 -11.88 10.96
N GLU A 2 -14.77 -12.43 11.77
CA GLU A 2 -13.37 -12.60 11.45
C GLU A 2 -13.24 -13.75 10.46
N ARG A 3 -13.02 -13.45 9.18
CA ARG A 3 -12.38 -14.43 8.32
C ARG A 3 -10.91 -14.38 8.68
N ILE A 4 -10.54 -15.32 9.53
CA ILE A 4 -9.18 -15.74 9.81
C ILE A 4 -8.38 -15.54 8.52
N ALA A 5 -7.25 -14.85 8.61
CA ALA A 5 -6.18 -14.86 7.62
C ALA A 5 -5.61 -16.28 7.53
N GLU A 6 -6.48 -17.21 7.18
CA GLU A 6 -6.28 -18.64 7.05
C GLU A 6 -5.46 -18.82 5.78
N ARG A 7 -4.15 -18.64 5.96
CA ARG A 7 -3.03 -19.37 5.34
C ARG A 7 -1.75 -18.55 5.56
N PHE A 8 -1.33 -18.48 6.82
CA PHE A 8 0.02 -18.03 7.21
C PHE A 8 1.16 -18.93 6.68
N SER A 9 0.86 -19.91 5.82
CA SER A 9 1.86 -20.71 5.11
C SER A 9 2.30 -20.11 3.78
N ASP A 10 1.64 -19.06 3.28
CA ASP A 10 2.08 -18.36 2.08
C ASP A 10 3.03 -17.21 2.44
N ARG A 11 4.18 -17.15 1.74
CA ARG A 11 5.17 -16.10 1.92
C ARG A 11 4.55 -14.74 1.59
N PHE A 12 4.51 -13.85 2.57
CA PHE A 12 4.13 -12.45 2.36
C PHE A 12 5.21 -11.73 1.57
N VAL A 13 4.79 -10.85 0.67
CA VAL A 13 5.64 -9.98 -0.13
C VAL A 13 5.35 -8.54 0.27
N ASP A 14 6.40 -7.80 0.62
CA ASP A 14 6.32 -6.35 0.81
C ASP A 14 6.07 -5.70 -0.55
N VAL A 15 4.99 -4.94 -0.65
CA VAL A 15 4.59 -4.25 -1.86
C VAL A 15 4.22 -2.81 -1.54
N ARG A 16 4.48 -1.93 -2.51
CA ARG A 16 3.95 -0.56 -2.52
C ARG A 16 2.90 -0.44 -3.61
N LEU A 17 1.74 0.07 -3.24
CA LEU A 17 0.59 0.23 -4.10
C LEU A 17 0.18 1.69 -4.16
N PHE A 18 -0.14 2.19 -5.36
CA PHE A 18 -0.89 3.42 -5.53
C PHE A 18 -2.33 3.07 -5.91
N LEU A 19 -3.28 3.51 -5.09
CA LEU A 19 -4.70 3.27 -5.26
C LEU A 19 -5.40 4.58 -5.63
N PRO A 20 -5.75 4.79 -6.91
CA PRO A 20 -6.49 5.96 -7.34
C PRO A 20 -7.86 6.04 -6.67
N TYR A 21 -8.33 7.24 -6.32
CA TYR A 21 -9.68 7.41 -5.77
C TYR A 21 -10.78 7.02 -6.76
N GLU A 22 -10.51 7.15 -8.07
CA GLU A 22 -11.41 6.74 -9.15
C GLU A 22 -11.66 5.22 -9.17
N ASP A 23 -10.69 4.42 -8.72
CA ASP A 23 -10.79 2.96 -8.56
C ASP A 23 -11.35 2.61 -7.16
N GLY A 24 -12.43 3.31 -6.78
CA GLY A 24 -13.08 3.23 -5.47
C GLY A 24 -13.34 1.80 -5.01
N GLY A 25 -12.93 1.50 -3.77
CA GLY A 25 -13.12 0.19 -3.14
C GLY A 25 -11.84 -0.65 -2.98
N ARG A 26 -10.75 -0.34 -3.68
CA ARG A 26 -9.50 -1.11 -3.55
C ARG A 26 -8.85 -1.03 -2.18
N LEU A 27 -8.95 0.11 -1.51
CA LEU A 27 -8.47 0.25 -0.14
C LEU A 27 -9.31 -0.59 0.84
N ALA A 28 -10.63 -0.62 0.66
CA ALA A 28 -11.51 -1.47 1.45
C ALA A 28 -11.20 -2.97 1.22
N GLU A 29 -10.95 -3.38 -0.03
CA GLU A 29 -10.52 -4.74 -0.34
C GLU A 29 -9.21 -5.13 0.37
N LEU A 30 -8.24 -4.22 0.47
CA LEU A 30 -7.00 -4.46 1.24
C LEU A 30 -7.29 -4.72 2.72
N TYR A 31 -8.21 -3.95 3.32
CA TYR A 31 -8.63 -4.17 4.70
C TYR A 31 -9.40 -5.49 4.88
N GLU A 32 -10.26 -5.86 3.92
CA GLU A 32 -10.99 -7.13 3.94
C GLU A 32 -10.08 -8.36 3.80
N LEU A 33 -8.94 -8.22 3.12
CA LEU A 33 -7.92 -9.28 3.03
C LEU A 33 -7.21 -9.54 4.35
N GLY A 34 -7.34 -8.63 5.33
CA GLY A 34 -6.59 -8.70 6.59
C GLY A 34 -5.08 -8.60 6.40
N ALA A 35 -4.64 -8.05 5.25
CA ALA A 35 -3.23 -7.85 4.98
C ALA A 35 -2.67 -6.79 5.94
N PRO A 36 -1.49 -7.00 6.55
CA PRO A 36 -0.83 -5.95 7.32
C PRO A 36 -0.52 -4.79 6.39
N ILE A 37 -1.10 -3.62 6.69
CA ILE A 37 -0.71 -2.34 6.12
C ILE A 37 0.32 -1.74 7.07
N ASP A 38 1.54 -1.56 6.59
CA ASP A 38 2.63 -1.00 7.38
C ASP A 38 2.63 0.54 7.30
N GLU A 39 2.36 1.12 6.12
CA GLU A 39 2.29 2.57 5.90
C GLU A 39 1.14 2.94 4.95
N ARG A 40 0.58 4.14 5.17
CA ARG A 40 -0.43 4.76 4.30
C ARG A 40 -0.17 6.26 4.21
N GLU A 41 -0.21 6.78 3.00
CA GLU A 41 -0.13 8.20 2.69
C GLU A 41 -1.27 8.57 1.74
N ASP A 42 -2.15 9.46 2.17
CA ASP A 42 -3.25 9.98 1.36
C ASP A 42 -2.76 11.20 0.57
N GLY A 43 -2.86 11.14 -0.75
CA GLY A 43 -2.57 12.25 -1.66
C GLY A 43 -3.84 12.80 -2.31
N GLU A 44 -3.66 13.74 -3.25
CA GLU A 44 -4.77 14.36 -3.97
C GLU A 44 -5.41 13.41 -4.99
N GLU A 45 -4.61 12.55 -5.62
CA GLU A 45 -5.04 11.66 -6.71
C GLU A 45 -5.43 10.25 -6.22
N GLY A 46 -4.99 9.88 -5.01
CA GLY A 46 -5.20 8.54 -4.46
C GLY A 46 -4.40 8.30 -3.20
N VAL A 47 -4.24 7.02 -2.86
CA VAL A 47 -3.58 6.58 -1.63
C VAL A 47 -2.38 5.70 -1.96
N LEU A 48 -1.22 6.06 -1.40
CA LEU A 48 -0.05 5.21 -1.39
C LEU A 48 -0.09 4.30 -0.15
N VAL A 49 0.12 3.01 -0.36
CA VAL A 49 0.06 2.01 0.71
C VAL A 49 1.28 1.10 0.63
N ARG A 50 1.99 0.91 1.74
CA ARG A 50 2.95 -0.20 1.92
C ARG A 50 2.26 -1.32 2.69
N ALA A 51 2.17 -2.49 2.09
CA ALA A 51 1.49 -3.63 2.68
C ALA A 51 2.23 -4.93 2.44
N ARG A 52 1.90 -5.94 3.26
CA ARG A 52 2.40 -7.31 3.10
C ARG A 52 1.31 -8.19 2.53
N LEU A 53 1.42 -8.54 1.25
CA LEU A 53 0.42 -9.35 0.55
C LEU A 53 0.87 -10.80 0.36
N PRO A 54 -0.04 -11.78 0.46
CA PRO A 54 0.23 -13.13 -0.02
C PRO A 54 0.56 -13.10 -1.52
N GLN A 55 1.54 -13.90 -1.97
CA GLN A 55 2.01 -13.89 -3.36
C GLN A 55 0.89 -14.05 -4.41
N ARG A 56 -0.16 -14.82 -4.10
CA ARG A 56 -1.34 -14.97 -4.98
C ARG A 56 -2.10 -13.66 -5.21
N GLU A 57 -2.20 -12.82 -4.17
CA GLU A 57 -2.93 -11.55 -4.23
C GLU A 57 -2.09 -10.48 -4.95
N VAL A 58 -0.76 -10.55 -4.91
CA VAL A 58 0.12 -9.61 -5.63
C VAL A 58 -0.25 -9.52 -7.12
N ARG A 59 -0.62 -10.65 -7.75
CA ARG A 59 -1.06 -10.66 -9.16
C ARG A 59 -2.33 -9.85 -9.41
N ARG A 60 -3.26 -9.84 -8.45
CA ARG A 60 -4.50 -9.05 -8.52
C ARG A 60 -4.23 -7.55 -8.41
N PHE A 61 -3.23 -7.18 -7.60
CA PHE A 61 -2.84 -5.79 -7.40
C PHE A 61 -1.72 -5.31 -8.34
N ALA A 62 -1.31 -6.13 -9.33
CA ALA A 62 -0.17 -5.85 -10.17
C ALA A 62 -0.25 -4.50 -10.91
N ARG A 63 -1.46 -4.07 -11.30
CA ARG A 63 -1.70 -2.77 -11.96
C ARG A 63 -1.50 -1.55 -11.06
N TYR A 64 -1.49 -1.74 -9.74
CA TYR A 64 -1.31 -0.68 -8.75
C TYR A 64 0.11 -0.68 -8.17
N LEU A 65 0.94 -1.66 -8.51
CA LEU A 65 2.31 -1.73 -8.04
C LEU A 65 3.09 -0.51 -8.54
N VAL A 66 3.63 0.26 -7.61
CA VAL A 66 4.58 1.32 -7.94
C VAL A 66 5.99 0.77 -7.83
N ALA A 67 6.80 1.01 -8.86
CA ALA A 67 8.23 0.76 -8.76
C ALA A 67 8.77 1.63 -7.62
N GLN A 68 9.57 1.05 -6.73
CA GLN A 68 10.30 1.86 -5.77
C GLN A 68 11.30 2.70 -6.55
N SER A 69 10.96 3.97 -6.78
CA SER A 69 11.96 4.97 -7.13
C SER A 69 12.94 5.02 -5.96
N ALA A 70 14.14 4.49 -6.16
CA ALA A 70 15.19 4.53 -5.16
C ALA A 70 15.51 6.01 -4.86
N GLY A 71 14.97 6.54 -3.76
CA GLY A 71 15.36 7.80 -3.15
C GLY A 71 14.83 9.06 -3.82
N ALA A 72 13.84 9.68 -3.19
CA ALA A 72 13.87 11.14 -3.04
C ALA A 72 14.06 11.40 -1.53
N PRO A 73 15.18 11.99 -1.09
CA PRO A 73 15.30 12.42 0.29
C PRO A 73 14.23 13.49 0.55
N SER A 74 13.39 13.22 1.53
CA SER A 74 12.55 14.21 2.19
C SER A 74 13.43 15.39 2.63
N GLY A 75 13.08 16.60 2.20
CA GLY A 75 13.77 17.79 2.66
C GLY A 75 13.40 19.03 1.86
N ASP A 76 12.31 19.70 2.23
CA ASP A 76 12.42 21.12 2.60
C ASP A 76 11.24 21.51 3.50
N SER A 77 11.38 21.22 4.81
CA SER A 77 10.64 21.93 5.84
C SER A 77 11.47 23.15 6.23
N ALA A 78 10.96 24.32 5.88
CA ALA A 78 11.03 25.59 6.59
C ALA A 78 12.21 25.78 7.58
N VAL A 79 13.15 26.64 7.19
CA VAL A 79 13.89 27.51 8.11
C VAL A 79 13.97 28.92 7.56
N GLU A 80 12.84 29.63 7.48
CA GLU A 80 12.88 31.10 7.38
C GLU A 80 13.08 31.68 8.79
N GLY A 81 14.35 31.87 9.13
CA GLY A 81 14.79 32.75 10.19
C GLY A 81 15.90 33.65 9.65
N LEU A 82 15.55 34.89 9.29
CA LEU A 82 16.44 36.04 9.44
C LEU A 82 15.63 37.34 9.56
#